data_AF-A0A0D9WPF4-F1
#
_entry.id   AF-A0A0D9WPF4-F1
#
_cell.length_a   1.000
_cell.length_b   1.000
_cell.length_c   1.000
_cell.angle_alpha   90.00
_cell.angle_beta   90.00
_cell.angle_gamma   90.00
#
_symmetry.space_group_name_H-M   'P 1'
#
loop_
_entity.id
_entity.type
_entity.pdbx_description
1 polymer ?
#
loop_
_entity_poly.entity_id
_entity_poly.type
_entity_poly.pdbx_seq_one_letter_code
_entity_poly.pdbx_strand_id
1 'polypeptide(L)'
;MASPAGEINQQQPPQPQTTWEYTLRKYLLLLASLVATVAYAAGFSPPGGVWQDTVAGDHTAGDPIIRDLNRVRYLVFFYCNATAFASSLLVIVLILLFAVIHEKRNAWVTVMPLRVVMVLDLLSLMGAYAAGTCRDRATTAYTAVLVSAVFLYVFAQMVLASLRPAGEHDVTNERARKVILLLATFATSLTYAAGLSTPGGFWSDTIAGQHRAGEAVMAERHPARLTAFLLCNTTAFVASLLTVARLLDSNHLRDGTAWSWEPYGCIVVAMAGLVGAYAAGSTRVEHTTVNVVALVGAVLAYIAFQVIVVPRAVNALRSTTDGSWGKLARIYSSLSKRRFGRKQLEQEHDDQDTINREAELNRAMEKARSLVLLLATLAATITFQAALDPPGGYWQDDNGGHQAGDPILLTTNPRRYKAFFYCNSTAFVASLLAIILVQNKSLLKRHALEAAMILDLFGLMGAYAAGSCRDVSTSIYVMAIAGAVLVYVVIHVVFFTLDHKGHGEDVLLEKRRKRLLLFAILSATITYQAGLTPPSGFWQEDDDYGHRAGEPVLFSNYPHRYKAFFYCNTTSFMSSIALIILLVNPNLYRPAIQSYALSVCMVAGMFGLMGAYSAGSS
;
A
#
# COMPACT_ATOMS: atom_id res chain seq x y z
N MET A 1 -68.66 34.81 10.25
CA MET A 1 -67.29 34.82 10.81
C MET A 1 -66.65 33.49 10.49
N ALA A 2 -65.81 33.45 9.45
CA ALA A 2 -65.07 32.27 9.05
C ALA A 2 -63.64 32.38 9.62
N SER A 3 -63.19 31.34 10.31
CA SER A 3 -61.84 31.23 10.88
C SER A 3 -60.79 31.01 9.78
N PRO A 4 -59.58 31.60 9.87
CA PRO A 4 -58.51 31.30 8.93
C PRO A 4 -57.76 30.02 9.32
N ALA A 5 -57.27 29.37 8.27
CA ALA A 5 -56.62 28.06 8.26
C ALA A 5 -55.28 28.03 8.99
N GLY A 6 -54.97 26.87 9.58
CA GLY A 6 -53.69 26.60 10.24
C GLY A 6 -52.53 26.43 9.27
N GLU A 7 -51.40 27.04 9.61
CA GLU A 7 -50.11 26.79 8.98
C GLU A 7 -49.60 25.39 9.35
N ILE A 8 -49.55 24.50 8.37
CA ILE A 8 -48.89 23.22 8.48
C ILE A 8 -47.40 23.47 8.32
N ASN A 9 -46.68 23.43 9.45
CA ASN A 9 -45.23 23.52 9.51
C ASN A 9 -44.63 22.32 8.75
N GLN A 10 -44.18 22.54 7.51
CA GLN A 10 -43.46 21.53 6.73
C GLN A 10 -42.10 21.29 7.38
N GLN A 11 -42.01 20.29 8.26
CA GLN A 11 -40.73 19.73 8.69
C GLN A 11 -40.03 19.16 7.45
N GLN A 12 -38.95 19.84 7.07
CA GLN A 12 -38.00 19.37 6.08
C GLN A 12 -37.54 17.96 6.47
N PRO A 13 -37.55 16.97 5.57
CA PRO A 13 -37.13 15.62 5.90
C PRO A 13 -35.69 15.65 6.41
N PRO A 14 -35.36 14.92 7.50
CA PRO A 14 -34.00 14.91 8.03
C PRO A 14 -33.03 14.47 6.94
N GLN A 15 -32.01 15.29 6.67
CA GLN A 15 -30.94 14.91 5.75
C GLN A 15 -30.29 13.61 6.26
N PRO A 16 -30.03 12.62 5.39
CA PRO A 16 -29.42 11.37 5.81
C PRO A 16 -28.04 11.65 6.43
N GLN A 17 -27.90 11.31 7.72
CA GLN A 17 -26.64 11.39 8.44
C GLN A 17 -25.58 10.57 7.71
N THR A 18 -24.51 11.22 7.27
CA THR A 18 -23.40 10.54 6.61
C THR A 18 -22.47 9.96 7.67
N THR A 19 -22.36 8.64 7.75
CA THR A 19 -21.49 7.97 8.71
C THR A 19 -20.01 8.20 8.37
N TRP A 20 -19.14 8.26 9.36
CA TRP A 20 -17.72 8.58 9.13
C TRP A 20 -16.96 7.53 8.33
N GLU A 21 -17.39 6.26 8.36
CA GLU A 21 -16.82 5.19 7.53
C GLU A 21 -16.97 5.55 6.06
N TYR A 22 -18.09 6.18 5.72
CA TYR A 22 -18.32 6.68 4.37
C TYR A 22 -17.34 7.81 4.05
N THR A 23 -17.21 8.80 4.93
CA THR A 23 -16.33 9.97 4.73
C THR A 23 -14.85 9.56 4.63
N LEU A 24 -14.41 8.61 5.45
CA LEU A 24 -13.03 8.13 5.53
C LEU A 24 -12.74 6.89 4.67
N ARG A 25 -13.71 6.35 3.92
CA ARG A 25 -13.55 5.10 3.13
C ARG A 25 -12.27 5.00 2.28
N LYS A 26 -11.81 6.12 1.71
CA LYS A 26 -10.59 6.15 0.90
C LYS A 26 -9.34 5.86 1.74
N TYR A 27 -9.33 6.36 2.97
CA TYR A 27 -8.25 6.16 3.94
C TYR A 27 -8.34 4.78 4.59
N LEU A 28 -9.55 4.27 4.81
CA LEU A 28 -9.77 2.89 5.28
C LEU A 28 -9.30 1.86 4.25
N LEU A 29 -9.56 2.10 2.96
CA LEU A 29 -9.01 1.29 1.88
C LEU A 29 -7.48 1.33 1.85
N LEU A 30 -6.89 2.51 2.06
CA LEU A 30 -5.44 2.64 2.15
C LEU A 30 -4.89 1.84 3.35
N LEU A 31 -5.49 1.99 4.54
CA LEU A 31 -5.12 1.25 5.74
C LEU A 31 -5.19 -0.26 5.51
N ALA A 32 -6.33 -0.77 5.08
CA ALA A 32 -6.51 -2.19 4.82
C ALA A 32 -5.57 -2.71 3.72
N SER A 33 -5.31 -1.90 2.68
CA SER A 33 -4.33 -2.27 1.64
C SER A 33 -2.93 -2.42 2.21
N LEU A 34 -2.52 -1.49 3.07
CA LEU A 34 -1.18 -1.45 3.64
C LEU A 34 -0.98 -2.56 4.67
N VAL A 35 -2.00 -2.83 5.49
CA VAL A 35 -2.02 -3.97 6.43
C VAL A 35 -1.96 -5.29 5.66
N ALA A 36 -2.76 -5.46 4.60
CA ALA A 36 -2.69 -6.63 3.73
C ALA A 36 -1.29 -6.83 3.13
N THR A 37 -0.63 -5.76 2.65
CA THR A 37 0.74 -5.86 2.11
C THR A 37 1.73 -6.34 3.15
N VAL A 38 1.76 -5.72 4.33
CA VAL A 38 2.77 -6.08 5.34
C VAL A 38 2.50 -7.44 5.96
N ALA A 39 1.23 -7.83 6.12
CA ALA A 39 0.87 -9.16 6.61
C ALA A 39 1.19 -10.25 5.58
N TYR A 40 0.96 -9.98 4.29
CA TYR A 40 1.33 -10.91 3.22
C TYR A 40 2.85 -11.15 3.17
N ALA A 41 3.64 -10.08 3.20
CA ALA A 41 5.09 -10.18 3.23
C ALA A 41 5.60 -10.92 4.49
N ALA A 42 5.08 -10.56 5.67
CA ALA A 42 5.42 -11.22 6.93
C ALA A 42 5.06 -12.71 6.97
N GLY A 43 4.04 -13.13 6.20
CA GLY A 43 3.66 -14.54 6.09
C GLY A 43 4.71 -15.39 5.35
N PHE A 44 5.53 -14.79 4.50
CA PHE A 44 6.58 -15.48 3.74
C PHE A 44 7.98 -15.30 4.32
N SER A 45 8.14 -14.31 5.20
CA SER A 45 9.36 -14.05 5.96
C SER A 45 9.02 -14.05 7.45
N PRO A 46 8.87 -15.23 8.07
CA PRO A 46 8.49 -15.33 9.47
C PRO A 46 9.55 -14.70 10.39
N PRO A 47 9.14 -14.17 11.55
CA PRO A 47 10.06 -13.59 12.52
C PRO A 47 11.05 -14.64 13.01
N GLY A 48 12.33 -14.28 13.04
CA GLY A 48 13.41 -15.23 13.33
C GLY A 48 14.00 -15.89 12.07
N GLY A 49 13.42 -15.68 10.88
CA GLY A 49 13.91 -16.32 9.66
C GLY A 49 13.52 -17.79 9.54
N VAL A 50 14.14 -18.46 8.56
CA VAL A 50 13.91 -19.86 8.21
C VAL A 50 15.24 -20.61 8.22
N TRP A 51 15.18 -21.91 8.50
CA TRP A 51 16.35 -22.79 8.42
C TRP A 51 16.91 -22.81 6.99
N GLN A 52 18.23 -22.84 6.85
CA GLN A 52 18.90 -22.93 5.54
C GLN A 52 19.34 -24.36 5.21
N ASP A 53 19.41 -25.23 6.21
CA ASP A 53 19.84 -26.62 6.13
C ASP A 53 18.76 -27.59 6.62
N THR A 54 18.94 -28.87 6.33
CA THR A 54 18.05 -29.94 6.75
C THR A 54 18.81 -30.93 7.62
N VAL A 55 18.37 -31.08 8.88
CA VAL A 55 18.93 -32.03 9.84
C VAL A 55 17.85 -33.05 10.20
N ALA A 56 18.07 -34.31 9.80
CA ALA A 56 17.10 -35.38 9.95
C ALA A 56 16.64 -35.54 11.40
N GLY A 57 15.32 -35.38 11.63
CA GLY A 57 14.70 -35.53 12.95
C GLY A 57 14.76 -34.27 13.83
N ASP A 58 15.37 -33.18 13.37
CA ASP A 58 15.44 -31.90 14.08
C ASP A 58 14.68 -30.79 13.33
N HIS A 59 15.17 -30.39 12.15
CA HIS A 59 14.58 -29.32 11.35
C HIS A 59 14.80 -29.50 9.84
N THR A 60 13.96 -28.83 9.05
CA THR A 60 13.97 -28.89 7.58
C THR A 60 14.21 -27.50 7.01
N ALA A 61 15.02 -27.41 5.95
CA ALA A 61 15.28 -26.14 5.30
C ALA A 61 13.97 -25.47 4.85
N GLY A 62 13.86 -24.17 5.09
CA GLY A 62 12.68 -23.39 4.76
C GLY A 62 11.58 -23.40 5.82
N ASP A 63 11.65 -24.27 6.84
CA ASP A 63 10.73 -24.21 7.98
C ASP A 63 11.07 -22.99 8.87
N PRO A 64 10.07 -22.32 9.46
CA PRO A 64 10.29 -21.16 10.34
C PRO A 64 11.05 -21.53 11.61
N ILE A 65 12.18 -20.87 11.91
CA ILE A 65 13.00 -21.19 13.10
C ILE A 65 12.20 -21.00 14.40
N ILE A 66 11.35 -19.97 14.45
CA ILE A 66 10.45 -19.71 15.58
C ILE A 66 9.52 -20.89 15.93
N ARG A 67 9.16 -21.72 14.94
CA ARG A 67 8.28 -22.88 15.12
C ARG A 67 8.92 -23.93 16.03
N ASP A 68 10.21 -24.17 15.85
CA ASP A 68 10.94 -25.21 16.58
C ASP A 68 11.40 -24.70 17.96
N LEU A 69 11.75 -23.41 18.04
CA LEU A 69 12.14 -22.78 19.30
C LEU A 69 10.96 -22.57 20.25
N ASN A 70 9.83 -22.09 19.73
CA ASN A 70 8.66 -21.78 20.53
C ASN A 70 7.37 -21.89 19.72
N ARG A 71 6.87 -23.12 19.61
CA ARG A 71 5.68 -23.46 18.83
C ARG A 71 4.44 -22.64 19.19
N VAL A 72 4.24 -22.30 20.47
CA VAL A 72 3.09 -21.48 20.89
C VAL A 72 3.19 -20.08 20.29
N ARG A 73 4.37 -19.46 20.36
CA ARG A 73 4.61 -18.12 19.80
C ARG A 73 4.44 -18.12 18.28
N TYR A 74 4.95 -19.15 17.60
CA TYR A 74 4.74 -19.34 16.17
C TYR A 74 3.25 -19.43 15.81
N LEU A 75 2.48 -20.26 16.51
CA LEU A 75 1.04 -20.41 16.22
C LEU A 75 0.28 -19.11 16.42
N VAL A 76 0.57 -18.37 17.50
CA VAL A 76 -0.03 -17.04 17.72
C VAL A 76 0.31 -16.11 16.56
N PHE A 77 1.60 -15.99 16.20
CA PHE A 77 2.02 -15.18 15.07
C PHE A 77 1.31 -15.58 13.77
N PHE A 78 1.34 -16.86 13.42
CA PHE A 78 0.80 -17.40 12.19
C PHE A 78 -0.71 -17.13 12.05
N TYR A 79 -1.51 -17.48 13.07
CA TYR A 79 -2.96 -17.27 13.01
C TYR A 79 -3.32 -15.79 13.08
N CYS A 80 -2.66 -15.00 13.92
CA CYS A 80 -2.90 -13.56 13.99
C CYS A 80 -2.52 -12.84 12.68
N ASN A 81 -1.38 -13.18 12.07
CA ASN A 81 -0.95 -12.57 10.80
C ASN A 81 -1.88 -12.98 9.64
N ALA A 82 -2.26 -14.26 9.57
CA ALA A 82 -3.20 -14.75 8.56
C ALA A 82 -4.60 -14.13 8.70
N THR A 83 -5.08 -13.95 9.93
CA THR A 83 -6.36 -13.29 10.18
C THR A 83 -6.30 -11.79 9.87
N ALA A 84 -5.21 -11.09 10.17
CA ALA A 84 -5.00 -9.70 9.75
C ALA A 84 -5.02 -9.58 8.22
N PHE A 85 -4.26 -10.42 7.51
CA PHE A 85 -4.28 -10.44 6.05
C PHE A 85 -5.69 -10.69 5.47
N ALA A 86 -6.38 -11.73 5.93
CA ALA A 86 -7.71 -12.09 5.43
C ALA A 86 -8.78 -11.04 5.78
N SER A 87 -8.75 -10.49 7.00
CA SER A 87 -9.70 -9.46 7.43
C SER A 87 -9.45 -8.13 6.73
N SER A 88 -8.20 -7.72 6.48
CA SER A 88 -7.86 -6.57 5.63
C SER A 88 -8.41 -6.70 4.21
N LEU A 89 -8.28 -7.87 3.58
CA LEU A 89 -8.89 -8.14 2.28
C LEU A 89 -10.43 -8.07 2.34
N LEU A 90 -11.03 -8.60 3.41
CA LEU A 90 -12.47 -8.53 3.63
C LEU A 90 -12.93 -7.08 3.83
N VAL A 91 -12.18 -6.23 4.55
CA VAL A 91 -12.45 -4.79 4.69
C VAL A 91 -12.44 -4.12 3.32
N ILE A 92 -11.45 -4.42 2.47
CA ILE A 92 -11.39 -3.87 1.10
C ILE A 92 -12.64 -4.26 0.32
N VAL A 93 -13.00 -5.55 0.32
CA VAL A 93 -14.18 -6.05 -0.40
C VAL A 93 -15.47 -5.46 0.16
N LEU A 94 -15.63 -5.40 1.49
CA LEU A 94 -16.81 -4.82 2.14
C LEU A 94 -16.94 -3.33 1.82
N ILE A 95 -15.86 -2.55 1.79
CA ILE A 95 -15.90 -1.13 1.38
C ILE A 95 -16.25 -1.00 -0.10
N LEU A 96 -15.70 -1.87 -0.96
CA LEU A 96 -16.02 -1.89 -2.39
C LEU A 96 -17.49 -2.24 -2.65
N LEU A 97 -18.02 -3.21 -1.91
CA LEU A 97 -19.39 -3.72 -1.99
C LEU A 97 -20.40 -2.77 -1.33
N PHE A 98 -20.05 -2.13 -0.21
CA PHE A 98 -20.83 -1.07 0.41
C PHE A 98 -21.10 0.07 -0.57
N ALA A 99 -20.10 0.44 -1.36
CA ALA A 99 -20.26 1.45 -2.39
C ALA A 99 -21.17 1.03 -3.57
N VAL A 100 -21.54 -0.24 -3.69
CA VAL A 100 -22.49 -0.78 -4.68
C VAL A 100 -23.88 -0.99 -4.06
N ILE A 101 -23.96 -1.46 -2.81
CA ILE A 101 -25.23 -1.81 -2.14
C ILE A 101 -25.94 -0.58 -1.54
N HIS A 102 -25.19 0.44 -1.10
CA HIS A 102 -25.76 1.60 -0.41
C HIS A 102 -26.72 2.43 -1.28
N GLU A 103 -26.71 2.26 -2.60
CA GLU A 103 -27.69 2.92 -3.47
C GLU A 103 -29.11 2.35 -3.29
N LYS A 104 -29.26 1.17 -2.64
CA LYS A 104 -30.54 0.46 -2.51
C LYS A 104 -31.02 0.15 -1.10
N ARG A 105 -30.24 0.35 -0.01
CA ARG A 105 -30.62 -0.12 1.35
C ARG A 105 -30.08 0.72 2.53
N ASN A 106 -30.76 0.63 3.68
CA ASN A 106 -30.42 1.27 4.96
C ASN A 106 -28.94 1.05 5.37
N ALA A 107 -28.23 2.15 5.67
CA ALA A 107 -26.80 2.18 5.96
C ALA A 107 -26.37 1.41 7.24
N TRP A 108 -27.27 1.27 8.22
CA TRP A 108 -26.93 0.75 9.56
C TRP A 108 -26.61 -0.75 9.58
N VAL A 109 -27.35 -1.56 8.80
CA VAL A 109 -27.15 -3.02 8.69
C VAL A 109 -25.81 -3.35 8.01
N THR A 110 -25.27 -2.42 7.22
CA THR A 110 -24.09 -2.63 6.38
C THR A 110 -22.78 -2.19 7.05
N VAL A 111 -22.82 -1.23 7.99
CA VAL A 111 -21.60 -0.69 8.66
C VAL A 111 -21.14 -1.51 9.87
N MET A 112 -22.04 -2.22 10.55
CA MET A 112 -21.68 -3.04 11.72
C MET A 112 -20.70 -4.18 11.39
N PRO A 113 -20.91 -4.98 10.32
CA PRO A 113 -19.93 -6.00 9.91
C PRO A 113 -18.56 -5.40 9.59
N LEU A 114 -18.53 -4.23 8.94
CA LEU A 114 -17.29 -3.53 8.60
C LEU A 114 -16.50 -3.15 9.86
N ARG A 115 -17.17 -2.58 10.88
CA ARG A 115 -16.53 -2.24 12.17
C ARG A 115 -15.95 -3.45 12.87
N VAL A 116 -16.71 -4.54 12.95
CA VAL A 116 -16.27 -5.79 13.60
C VAL A 116 -15.01 -6.33 12.92
N VAL A 117 -14.99 -6.34 11.59
CA VAL A 117 -13.85 -6.85 10.82
C VAL A 117 -12.63 -5.92 10.98
N MET A 118 -12.81 -4.61 11.02
CA MET A 118 -11.71 -3.66 11.24
C MET A 118 -11.10 -3.78 12.66
N VAL A 119 -11.93 -4.03 13.68
CA VAL A 119 -11.43 -4.29 15.04
C VAL A 119 -10.70 -5.62 15.08
N LEU A 120 -11.25 -6.67 14.45
CA LEU A 120 -10.58 -7.97 14.33
C LEU A 120 -9.21 -7.81 13.64
N ASP A 121 -9.14 -7.09 12.53
CA ASP A 121 -7.91 -6.78 11.80
C ASP A 121 -6.85 -6.11 12.70
N LEU A 122 -7.25 -5.06 13.43
CA LEU A 122 -6.34 -4.34 14.34
C LEU A 122 -5.83 -5.24 15.48
N LEU A 123 -6.70 -6.05 16.08
CA LEU A 123 -6.34 -6.98 17.16
C LEU A 123 -5.43 -8.10 16.65
N SER A 124 -5.75 -8.65 15.48
CA SER A 124 -4.93 -9.66 14.80
C SER A 124 -3.55 -9.12 14.45
N LEU A 125 -3.46 -7.90 13.90
CA LEU A 125 -2.17 -7.28 13.59
C LEU A 125 -1.32 -7.08 14.85
N MET A 126 -1.96 -6.66 15.95
CA MET A 126 -1.30 -6.46 17.23
C MET A 126 -0.81 -7.78 17.86
N GLY A 127 -1.62 -8.83 17.79
CA GLY A 127 -1.23 -10.17 18.25
C GLY A 127 -0.06 -10.75 17.46
N ALA A 128 -0.07 -10.57 16.13
CA ALA A 128 1.02 -10.99 15.26
C ALA A 128 2.32 -10.25 15.59
N TYR A 129 2.25 -8.92 15.74
CA TYR A 129 3.40 -8.11 16.10
C TYR A 129 3.98 -8.51 17.47
N ALA A 130 3.12 -8.69 18.48
CA ALA A 130 3.56 -9.11 19.81
C ALA A 130 4.29 -10.46 19.74
N ALA A 131 3.69 -11.46 19.10
CA ALA A 131 4.30 -12.77 18.97
C ALA A 131 5.62 -12.75 18.17
N GLY A 132 5.73 -11.92 17.13
CA GLY A 132 6.92 -11.88 16.28
C GLY A 132 8.09 -11.06 16.84
N THR A 133 7.83 -10.06 17.68
CA THR A 133 8.87 -9.12 18.17
C THR A 133 9.41 -9.46 19.55
N CYS A 134 8.70 -10.25 20.36
CA CYS A 134 9.13 -10.64 21.70
C CYS A 134 10.32 -11.60 21.65
N ARG A 135 11.49 -11.18 22.17
CA ARG A 135 12.73 -11.99 22.11
C ARG A 135 13.31 -12.28 23.48
N ASP A 136 13.57 -11.22 24.24
CA ASP A 136 14.06 -11.28 25.62
C ASP A 136 12.94 -10.91 26.60
N ARG A 137 13.16 -11.18 27.89
CA ARG A 137 12.13 -10.95 28.92
C ARG A 137 11.72 -9.48 29.02
N ALA A 138 12.65 -8.54 28.82
CA ALA A 138 12.37 -7.12 28.97
C ALA A 138 11.53 -6.59 27.81
N THR A 139 11.91 -6.89 26.56
CA THR A 139 11.10 -6.51 25.39
C THR A 139 9.75 -7.21 25.39
N THR A 140 9.70 -8.48 25.82
CA THR A 140 8.45 -9.24 25.95
C THR A 140 7.49 -8.60 26.94
N ALA A 141 7.98 -8.26 28.15
CA ALA A 141 7.16 -7.58 29.16
C ALA A 141 6.68 -6.20 28.66
N TYR A 142 7.57 -5.44 28.03
CA TYR A 142 7.25 -4.12 27.50
C TYR A 142 6.17 -4.17 26.42
N THR A 143 6.35 -5.03 25.42
CA THR A 143 5.40 -5.23 24.32
C THR A 143 4.06 -5.76 24.84
N ALA A 144 4.08 -6.74 25.75
CA ALA A 144 2.87 -7.29 26.35
C ALA A 144 2.06 -6.22 27.09
N VAL A 145 2.70 -5.40 27.94
CA VAL A 145 2.04 -4.31 28.68
C VAL A 145 1.38 -3.31 27.72
N LEU A 146 2.11 -2.86 26.71
CA LEU A 146 1.58 -1.90 25.73
C LEU A 146 0.42 -2.47 24.91
N VAL A 147 0.55 -3.70 24.44
CA VAL A 147 -0.47 -4.40 23.65
C VAL A 147 -1.73 -4.66 24.50
N SER A 148 -1.57 -5.11 25.75
CA SER A 148 -2.68 -5.29 26.68
C SER A 148 -3.39 -3.98 26.99
N ALA A 149 -2.65 -2.87 27.17
CA ALA A 149 -3.25 -1.55 27.40
C ALA A 149 -4.12 -1.10 26.21
N VAL A 150 -3.64 -1.27 24.97
CA VAL A 150 -4.43 -0.96 23.77
C VAL A 150 -5.62 -1.92 23.62
N PHE A 151 -5.44 -3.20 23.89
CA PHE A 151 -6.54 -4.17 23.85
C PHE A 151 -7.67 -3.79 24.81
N LEU A 152 -7.34 -3.48 26.07
CA LEU A 152 -8.30 -3.05 27.08
C LEU A 152 -8.99 -1.76 26.67
N TYR A 153 -8.25 -0.81 26.08
CA TYR A 153 -8.81 0.43 25.54
C TYR A 153 -9.83 0.16 24.42
N VAL A 154 -9.46 -0.62 23.40
CA VAL A 154 -10.35 -0.95 22.27
C VAL A 154 -11.58 -1.73 22.74
N PHE A 155 -11.41 -2.66 23.69
CA PHE A 155 -12.50 -3.41 24.29
C PHE A 155 -13.47 -2.51 25.06
N ALA A 156 -12.95 -1.61 25.90
CA ALA A 156 -13.76 -0.64 26.63
C ALA A 156 -14.57 0.25 25.67
N GLN A 157 -13.94 0.70 24.56
CA GLN A 157 -14.64 1.49 23.55
C GLN A 157 -15.74 0.71 22.83
N MET A 158 -15.51 -0.56 22.49
CA MET A 158 -16.53 -1.43 21.88
C MET A 158 -17.76 -1.58 22.78
N VAL A 159 -17.55 -1.77 24.09
CA VAL A 159 -18.65 -1.85 25.08
C VAL A 159 -19.35 -0.50 25.23
N LEU A 160 -18.60 0.61 25.28
CA LEU A 160 -19.20 1.94 25.41
C LEU A 160 -20.01 2.34 24.17
N ALA A 161 -19.56 1.94 22.98
CA ALA A 161 -20.24 2.17 21.72
C ALA A 161 -21.54 1.37 21.57
N SER A 162 -21.68 0.20 22.23
CA SER A 162 -22.93 -0.57 22.23
C SER A 162 -24.01 0.04 23.13
N LEU A 163 -23.61 0.91 24.07
CA LEU A 163 -24.50 1.51 25.06
C LEU A 163 -25.00 2.93 24.68
N ARG A 164 -24.38 3.61 23.70
CA ARG A 164 -24.73 5.01 23.35
C ARG A 164 -25.47 5.13 22.01
N PRO A 165 -26.55 5.93 21.93
CA PRO A 165 -27.19 6.28 20.66
C PRO A 165 -26.28 7.18 19.81
N ALA A 166 -26.34 7.00 18.49
CA ALA A 166 -25.50 7.68 17.52
C ALA A 166 -25.70 9.21 17.58
N GLY A 167 -24.62 9.92 17.92
CA GLY A 167 -24.60 11.37 18.04
C GLY A 167 -24.22 12.10 16.76
N GLU A 168 -24.66 13.34 16.66
CA GLU A 168 -24.38 14.26 15.55
C GLU A 168 -22.88 14.51 15.36
N HIS A 169 -22.44 14.54 14.11
CA HIS A 169 -21.04 14.54 13.72
C HIS A 169 -20.53 15.97 13.50
N ASP A 170 -19.57 16.44 14.29
CA ASP A 170 -18.97 17.76 14.08
C ASP A 170 -17.99 17.75 12.88
N VAL A 171 -18.13 18.73 11.99
CA VAL A 171 -17.49 18.82 10.66
C VAL A 171 -16.14 19.56 10.73
N THR A 172 -15.85 20.23 11.83
CA THR A 172 -14.77 21.23 11.96
C THR A 172 -13.34 20.68 11.83
N ASN A 173 -13.08 19.38 12.01
CA ASN A 173 -11.71 18.81 12.02
C ASN A 173 -11.43 17.67 10.99
N GLU A 174 -12.23 17.60 9.92
CA GLU A 174 -12.15 16.49 8.95
C GLU A 174 -10.78 16.42 8.22
N ARG A 175 -10.19 17.57 7.88
CA ARG A 175 -8.91 17.62 7.16
C ARG A 175 -7.74 17.11 7.99
N ALA A 176 -7.69 17.46 9.29
CA ALA A 176 -6.62 16.97 10.16
C ALA A 176 -6.78 15.47 10.44
N ARG A 177 -8.01 14.99 10.68
CA ARG A 177 -8.31 13.56 10.85
C ARG A 177 -7.78 12.71 9.69
N LYS A 178 -7.95 13.20 8.46
CA LYS A 178 -7.39 12.58 7.24
C LYS A 178 -5.87 12.49 7.24
N VAL A 179 -5.18 13.60 7.57
CA VAL A 179 -3.71 13.64 7.59
C VAL A 179 -3.14 12.76 8.69
N ILE A 180 -3.71 12.81 9.89
CA ILE A 180 -3.26 11.99 11.02
C ILE A 180 -3.48 10.50 10.71
N LEU A 181 -4.61 10.13 10.11
CA LEU A 181 -4.87 8.75 9.71
C LEU A 181 -3.84 8.26 8.67
N LEU A 182 -3.48 9.09 7.68
CA LEU A 182 -2.43 8.74 6.73
C LEU A 182 -1.09 8.50 7.42
N LEU A 183 -0.68 9.41 8.31
CA LEU A 183 0.61 9.33 8.98
C LEU A 183 0.67 8.13 9.93
N ALA A 184 -0.41 7.86 10.66
CA ALA A 184 -0.53 6.71 11.55
C ALA A 184 -0.49 5.40 10.77
N THR A 185 -1.24 5.31 9.68
CA THR A 185 -1.26 4.15 8.79
C THR A 185 0.14 3.85 8.23
N PHE A 186 0.83 4.89 7.75
CA PHE A 186 2.21 4.78 7.27
C PHE A 186 3.17 4.29 8.36
N ALA A 187 3.09 4.88 9.57
CA ALA A 187 3.90 4.47 10.71
C ALA A 187 3.67 3.01 11.10
N THR A 188 2.40 2.58 11.17
CA THR A 188 2.02 1.19 11.50
C THR A 188 2.66 0.21 10.53
N SER A 189 2.63 0.49 9.23
CA SER A 189 3.21 -0.39 8.22
C SER A 189 4.73 -0.53 8.32
N LEU A 190 5.43 0.59 8.43
CA LEU A 190 6.88 0.59 8.57
C LEU A 190 7.32 -0.14 9.83
N THR A 191 6.67 0.16 10.95
CA THR A 191 7.03 -0.42 12.25
C THR A 191 6.67 -1.89 12.35
N TYR A 192 5.57 -2.34 11.72
CA TYR A 192 5.23 -3.76 11.60
C TYR A 192 6.30 -4.52 10.82
N ALA A 193 6.64 -4.08 9.61
CA ALA A 193 7.65 -4.73 8.78
C ALA A 193 9.03 -4.73 9.46
N ALA A 194 9.47 -3.59 9.99
CA ALA A 194 10.78 -3.47 10.64
C ALA A 194 10.87 -4.23 11.98
N GLY A 195 9.74 -4.39 12.69
CA GLY A 195 9.70 -5.15 13.93
C GLY A 195 9.92 -6.64 13.69
N LEU A 196 9.27 -7.20 12.67
CA LEU A 196 9.37 -8.61 12.32
C LEU A 196 10.70 -8.97 11.64
N SER A 197 11.28 -8.03 10.88
CA SER A 197 12.58 -8.18 10.21
C SER A 197 13.62 -7.24 10.81
N THR A 198 14.28 -7.67 11.89
CA THR A 198 15.20 -6.76 12.58
C THR A 198 16.44 -6.38 11.78
N PRO A 199 17.01 -5.20 12.06
CA PRO A 199 18.22 -4.76 11.38
C PRO A 199 19.36 -5.75 11.54
N GLY A 200 20.00 -6.10 10.42
CA GLY A 200 21.07 -7.09 10.38
C GLY A 200 20.61 -8.54 10.21
N GLY A 201 19.30 -8.81 10.15
CA GLY A 201 18.77 -10.14 9.91
C GLY A 201 18.86 -11.06 11.14
N PHE A 202 18.79 -12.35 10.87
CA PHE A 202 18.75 -13.42 11.87
C PHE A 202 19.82 -14.46 11.57
N TRP A 203 20.34 -15.09 12.61
CA TRP A 203 21.19 -16.26 12.46
C TRP A 203 20.35 -17.45 11.95
N SER A 204 20.86 -18.16 10.95
CA SER A 204 20.24 -19.38 10.41
C SER A 204 20.71 -20.65 11.10
N ASP A 205 21.79 -20.58 11.87
CA ASP A 205 22.46 -21.70 12.51
C ASP A 205 22.59 -21.49 14.02
N THR A 206 22.95 -22.56 14.74
CA THR A 206 23.22 -22.50 16.19
C THR A 206 24.66 -22.91 16.47
N ILE A 207 25.45 -21.99 17.02
CA ILE A 207 26.81 -22.26 17.47
C ILE A 207 26.86 -22.17 18.99
N ALA A 208 27.15 -23.30 19.64
CA ALA A 208 27.15 -23.41 21.10
C ALA A 208 28.14 -22.41 21.74
N GLY A 209 27.63 -21.57 22.64
CA GLY A 209 28.42 -20.55 23.33
C GLY A 209 28.59 -19.23 22.57
N GLN A 210 28.05 -19.11 21.35
CA GLN A 210 28.15 -17.89 20.53
C GLN A 210 26.76 -17.31 20.20
N HIS A 211 25.97 -18.02 19.38
CA HIS A 211 24.64 -17.55 18.94
C HIS A 211 23.67 -18.69 18.69
N ARG A 212 22.38 -18.41 18.81
CA ARG A 212 21.30 -19.35 18.52
C ARG A 212 20.57 -18.97 17.23
N ALA A 213 20.14 -19.98 16.47
CA ALA A 213 19.31 -19.76 15.30
C ALA A 213 18.07 -18.93 15.67
N GLY A 214 17.70 -18.00 14.80
CA GLY A 214 16.58 -17.08 14.99
C GLY A 214 16.81 -15.92 15.96
N GLU A 215 17.98 -15.85 16.60
CA GLU A 215 18.43 -14.61 17.25
C GLU A 215 18.85 -13.58 16.19
N ALA A 216 18.63 -12.30 16.50
CA ALA A 216 19.10 -11.26 15.59
C ALA A 216 20.61 -11.12 15.67
N VAL A 217 21.24 -11.01 14.50
CA VAL A 217 22.69 -10.82 14.37
C VAL A 217 23.16 -9.59 15.14
N MET A 218 22.34 -8.53 15.19
CA MET A 218 22.64 -7.32 15.96
C MET A 218 22.70 -7.56 17.49
N ALA A 219 22.01 -8.57 18.01
CA ALA A 219 21.94 -8.84 19.45
C ALA A 219 23.31 -9.20 20.03
N GLU A 220 24.12 -9.94 19.28
CA GLU A 220 25.44 -10.41 19.72
C GLU A 220 26.44 -9.25 19.83
N ARG A 221 26.51 -8.39 18.81
CA ARG A 221 27.54 -7.34 18.72
C ARG A 221 27.09 -5.99 19.29
N HIS A 222 25.80 -5.68 19.23
CA HIS A 222 25.25 -4.38 19.63
C HIS A 222 23.91 -4.49 20.37
N PRO A 223 23.84 -5.19 21.52
CA PRO A 223 22.59 -5.48 22.22
C PRO A 223 21.83 -4.20 22.63
N ALA A 224 22.53 -3.18 23.12
CA ALA A 224 21.91 -1.92 23.53
C ALA A 224 21.20 -1.20 22.36
N ARG A 225 21.78 -1.25 21.15
CA ARG A 225 21.18 -0.65 19.95
C ARG A 225 19.95 -1.44 19.50
N LEU A 226 20.01 -2.77 19.56
CA LEU A 226 18.85 -3.61 19.27
C LEU A 226 17.71 -3.34 20.26
N THR A 227 18.00 -3.23 21.56
CA THR A 227 16.99 -2.90 22.57
C THR A 227 16.38 -1.52 22.30
N ALA A 228 17.20 -0.49 22.02
CA ALA A 228 16.70 0.83 21.67
C ALA A 228 15.83 0.80 20.39
N PHE A 229 16.26 0.07 19.36
CA PHE A 229 15.48 -0.15 18.14
C PHE A 229 14.12 -0.76 18.46
N LEU A 230 14.07 -1.86 19.23
CA LEU A 230 12.83 -2.57 19.53
C LEU A 230 11.89 -1.71 20.37
N LEU A 231 12.38 -1.04 21.42
CA LEU A 231 11.56 -0.16 22.26
C LEU A 231 10.98 1.01 21.44
N CYS A 232 11.82 1.73 20.69
CA CYS A 232 11.36 2.83 19.84
C CYS A 232 10.41 2.36 18.74
N ASN A 233 10.66 1.21 18.12
CA ASN A 233 9.79 0.67 17.07
C ASN A 233 8.43 0.21 17.63
N THR A 234 8.42 -0.46 18.78
CA THR A 234 7.19 -0.90 19.44
C THR A 234 6.37 0.27 19.96
N THR A 235 7.00 1.30 20.56
CA THR A 235 6.28 2.53 20.91
C THR A 235 5.64 3.19 19.70
N ALA A 236 6.36 3.24 18.58
CA ALA A 236 5.85 3.82 17.35
C ALA A 236 4.66 3.05 16.79
N PHE A 237 4.76 1.72 16.73
CA PHE A 237 3.68 0.84 16.29
C PHE A 237 2.43 0.96 17.17
N VAL A 238 2.60 0.91 18.49
CA VAL A 238 1.48 0.97 19.44
C VAL A 238 0.83 2.35 19.42
N ALA A 239 1.63 3.43 19.40
CA ALA A 239 1.11 4.80 19.34
C ALA A 239 0.38 5.07 18.01
N SER A 240 0.87 4.52 16.89
CA SER A 240 0.19 4.65 15.60
C SER A 240 -1.12 3.86 15.55
N LEU A 241 -1.15 2.63 16.08
CA LEU A 241 -2.39 1.85 16.20
C LEU A 241 -3.41 2.49 17.14
N LEU A 242 -2.98 3.04 18.27
CA LEU A 242 -3.85 3.77 19.18
C LEU A 242 -4.44 5.00 18.47
N THR A 243 -3.63 5.72 17.70
CA THR A 243 -4.08 6.83 16.87
C THR A 243 -5.13 6.37 15.86
N VAL A 244 -4.90 5.26 15.15
CA VAL A 244 -5.89 4.67 14.24
C VAL A 244 -7.18 4.32 14.99
N ALA A 245 -7.10 3.52 16.06
CA ALA A 245 -8.26 3.09 16.84
C ALA A 245 -9.10 4.27 17.35
N ARG A 246 -8.45 5.33 17.86
CA ARG A 246 -9.13 6.57 18.29
C ARG A 246 -9.76 7.32 17.14
N LEU A 247 -9.07 7.43 16.00
CA LEU A 247 -9.61 8.10 14.82
C LEU A 247 -10.75 7.30 14.18
N LEU A 248 -10.90 6.01 14.47
CA LEU A 248 -12.04 5.19 14.06
C LEU A 248 -13.25 5.37 15.00
N ASP A 249 -13.04 5.81 16.25
CA ASP A 249 -14.14 6.10 17.17
C ASP A 249 -14.60 7.57 17.05
N SER A 250 -15.73 7.80 16.36
CA SER A 250 -16.29 9.15 16.18
C SER A 250 -16.97 9.73 17.42
N ASN A 251 -17.27 8.92 18.43
CA ASN A 251 -18.12 9.34 19.54
C ASN A 251 -17.37 10.11 20.64
N HIS A 252 -16.05 10.06 20.66
CA HIS A 252 -15.24 10.55 21.77
C HIS A 252 -14.68 11.97 21.63
N LEU A 253 -14.84 12.61 20.46
CA LEU A 253 -14.42 14.00 20.23
C LEU A 253 -15.50 15.04 20.59
N ARG A 254 -16.61 14.60 21.21
CA ARG A 254 -17.83 15.39 21.41
C ARG A 254 -17.79 16.32 22.61
N ASP A 255 -16.89 16.09 23.57
CA ASP A 255 -16.78 16.90 24.77
C ASP A 255 -15.63 17.90 24.60
N GLY A 256 -15.99 19.17 24.34
CA GLY A 256 -15.09 20.29 24.04
C GLY A 256 -14.17 20.74 25.19
N THR A 257 -13.64 19.81 25.99
CA THR A 257 -12.77 20.14 27.13
C THR A 257 -11.54 19.23 27.14
N ALA A 258 -10.36 19.82 26.96
CA ALA A 258 -9.00 19.29 27.17
C ALA A 258 -8.51 18.05 26.36
N TRP A 259 -9.35 17.20 25.78
CA TRP A 259 -8.94 15.95 25.09
C TRP A 259 -8.72 16.04 23.57
N SER A 260 -8.78 17.23 22.98
CA SER A 260 -8.67 17.44 21.52
C SER A 260 -7.23 17.24 20.95
N TRP A 261 -6.20 17.33 21.79
CA TRP A 261 -4.79 17.26 21.37
C TRP A 261 -4.19 15.84 21.43
N GLU A 262 -4.88 14.90 22.06
CA GLU A 262 -4.34 13.55 22.29
C GLU A 262 -3.94 12.75 21.04
N PRO A 263 -4.71 12.73 19.92
CA PRO A 263 -4.25 12.05 18.71
C PRO A 263 -3.02 12.72 18.09
N TYR A 264 -2.84 14.03 18.31
CA TYR A 264 -1.62 14.75 17.92
C TYR A 264 -0.43 14.36 18.81
N GLY A 265 -0.66 14.16 20.10
CA GLY A 265 0.36 13.62 21.01
C GLY A 265 0.80 12.21 20.60
N CYS A 266 -0.16 11.32 20.34
CA CYS A 266 0.12 9.94 19.93
C CYS A 266 0.89 9.88 18.61
N ILE A 267 0.53 10.70 17.62
CA ILE A 267 1.25 10.70 16.34
C ILE A 267 2.66 11.29 16.45
N VAL A 268 2.88 12.29 17.32
CA VAL A 268 4.22 12.82 17.61
C VAL A 268 5.09 11.73 18.27
N VAL A 269 4.53 11.00 19.23
CA VAL A 269 5.21 9.85 19.84
C VAL A 269 5.53 8.79 18.78
N ALA A 270 4.59 8.50 17.87
CA ALA A 270 4.80 7.55 16.79
C ALA A 270 5.95 7.96 15.86
N MET A 271 6.00 9.23 15.47
CA MET A 271 7.06 9.76 14.61
C MET A 271 8.42 9.81 15.31
N ALA A 272 8.46 10.21 16.58
CA ALA A 272 9.68 10.21 17.38
C ALA A 272 10.22 8.78 17.57
N GLY A 273 9.35 7.81 17.87
CA GLY A 273 9.71 6.40 17.97
C GLY A 273 10.22 5.84 16.63
N LEU A 274 9.59 6.20 15.51
CA LEU A 274 10.04 5.78 14.18
C LEU A 274 11.44 6.32 13.85
N VAL A 275 11.71 7.59 14.15
CA VAL A 275 13.04 8.19 13.98
C VAL A 275 14.07 7.52 14.89
N GLY A 276 13.72 7.28 16.15
CA GLY A 276 14.59 6.58 17.11
C GLY A 276 14.93 5.16 16.65
N ALA A 277 13.94 4.42 16.18
CA ALA A 277 14.12 3.09 15.60
C ALA A 277 15.02 3.16 14.37
N TYR A 278 14.76 4.08 13.44
CA TYR A 278 15.60 4.24 12.24
C TYR A 278 17.06 4.54 12.61
N ALA A 279 17.32 5.47 13.54
CA ALA A 279 18.67 5.83 13.96
C ALA A 279 19.40 4.65 14.62
N ALA A 280 18.74 3.94 15.55
CA ALA A 280 19.32 2.79 16.25
C ALA A 280 19.55 1.60 15.32
N GLY A 281 18.62 1.35 14.38
CA GLY A 281 18.64 0.20 13.49
C GLY A 281 19.55 0.36 12.27
N SER A 282 19.72 1.57 11.73
CA SER A 282 20.50 1.81 10.52
C SER A 282 22.00 2.05 10.76
N THR A 283 22.38 2.44 11.99
CA THR A 283 23.77 2.82 12.28
C THR A 283 24.46 1.81 13.20
N ARG A 284 25.74 1.57 12.98
CA ARG A 284 26.59 0.72 13.84
C ARG A 284 27.67 1.52 14.59
N VAL A 285 28.03 2.69 14.08
CA VAL A 285 29.06 3.58 14.61
C VAL A 285 28.42 4.85 15.18
N GLU A 286 28.96 5.41 16.26
CA GLU A 286 28.38 6.57 16.94
C GLU A 286 28.36 7.84 16.07
N HIS A 287 29.44 8.11 15.32
CA HIS A 287 29.52 9.28 14.44
C HIS A 287 28.46 9.27 13.34
N THR A 288 28.09 8.10 12.82
CA THR A 288 27.03 8.01 11.79
C THR A 288 25.64 8.19 12.38
N THR A 289 25.42 7.80 13.65
CA THR A 289 24.18 8.11 14.38
C THR A 289 23.99 9.62 14.53
N VAL A 290 25.06 10.35 14.87
CA VAL A 290 25.03 11.82 14.96
C VAL A 290 24.63 12.46 13.63
N ASN A 291 25.14 11.95 12.51
CA ASN A 291 24.77 12.45 11.17
C ASN A 291 23.28 12.24 10.87
N VAL A 292 22.72 11.08 11.21
CA VAL A 292 21.28 10.80 11.03
C VAL A 292 20.43 11.74 11.88
N VAL A 293 20.77 11.93 13.15
CA VAL A 293 20.04 12.83 14.05
C VAL A 293 20.19 14.29 13.61
N ALA A 294 21.38 14.71 13.18
CA ALA A 294 21.64 16.04 12.65
C ALA A 294 20.85 16.30 11.36
N LEU A 295 20.71 15.31 10.47
CA LEU A 295 19.88 15.43 9.27
C LEU A 295 18.41 15.65 9.63
N VAL A 296 17.88 14.91 10.61
CA VAL A 296 16.51 15.12 11.12
C VAL A 296 16.37 16.54 11.69
N GLY A 297 17.33 16.98 12.49
CA GLY A 297 17.38 18.36 13.02
C GLY A 297 17.41 19.42 11.91
N ALA A 298 18.19 19.20 10.86
CA ALA A 298 18.28 20.10 9.71
C ALA A 298 16.96 20.17 8.92
N VAL A 299 16.28 19.04 8.71
CA VAL A 299 14.95 19.00 8.08
C VAL A 299 13.93 19.77 8.92
N LEU A 300 13.92 19.58 10.24
CA LEU A 300 13.04 20.31 11.15
C LEU A 300 13.35 21.82 11.15
N ALA A 301 14.63 22.21 11.14
CA ALA A 301 15.05 23.60 11.03
C ALA A 301 14.62 24.22 9.70
N TYR A 302 14.73 23.48 8.59
CA TYR A 302 14.24 23.91 7.28
C TYR A 302 12.72 24.08 7.25
N ILE A 303 11.96 23.15 7.84
CA ILE A 303 10.50 23.27 7.97
C ILE A 303 10.15 24.49 8.83
N ALA A 304 10.81 24.69 9.96
CA ALA A 304 10.61 25.86 10.81
C ALA A 304 10.93 27.16 10.07
N PHE A 305 12.03 27.19 9.31
CA PHE A 305 12.37 28.30 8.43
C PHE A 305 11.25 28.58 7.41
N GLN A 306 10.74 27.56 6.74
CA GLN A 306 9.64 27.68 5.78
C GLN A 306 8.35 28.20 6.44
N VAL A 307 7.99 27.75 7.65
CA VAL A 307 6.75 28.16 8.32
C VAL A 307 6.86 29.55 8.98
N ILE A 308 8.04 29.92 9.47
CA ILE A 308 8.24 31.15 10.25
C ILE A 308 8.71 32.29 9.37
N VAL A 309 9.68 32.04 8.49
CA VAL A 309 10.40 33.08 7.74
C VAL A 309 9.70 33.39 6.42
N VAL A 310 9.25 32.39 5.67
CA VAL A 310 8.62 32.63 4.36
C VAL A 310 7.32 33.45 4.47
N PRO A 311 6.37 33.18 5.39
CA PRO A 311 5.17 34.01 5.53
C PRO A 311 5.51 35.43 5.99
N ARG A 312 6.50 35.60 6.88
CA ARG A 312 6.96 36.92 7.32
C ARG A 312 7.62 37.70 6.18
N ALA A 313 8.45 37.05 5.37
CA ALA A 313 9.09 37.64 4.20
C ALA A 313 8.06 38.01 3.11
N VAL A 314 7.11 37.12 2.83
CA VAL A 314 6.00 37.37 1.89
C VAL A 314 5.12 38.53 2.37
N ASN A 315 4.77 38.58 3.66
CA ASN A 315 3.98 39.69 4.20
C ASN A 315 4.75 41.01 4.18
N ALA A 316 6.05 41.00 4.50
CA ALA A 316 6.90 42.18 4.40
C ALA A 316 7.01 42.68 2.95
N LEU A 317 7.20 41.78 1.98
CA LEU A 317 7.26 42.11 0.56
C LEU A 317 5.90 42.61 0.02
N ARG A 318 4.78 42.04 0.49
CA ARG A 318 3.44 42.47 0.13
C ARG A 318 3.15 43.89 0.62
N SER A 319 3.55 44.22 1.85
CA SER A 319 3.37 45.56 2.43
C SER A 319 4.13 46.67 1.68
N THR A 320 5.24 46.33 1.01
CA THR A 320 6.01 47.25 0.16
C THR A 320 5.43 47.38 -1.26
N THR A 321 4.70 46.36 -1.72
CA THR A 321 4.24 46.23 -3.11
C THR A 321 2.81 46.78 -3.33
N ASP A 322 1.99 46.86 -2.28
CA ASP A 322 0.59 47.34 -2.33
C ASP A 322 0.45 48.77 -2.88
N GLY A 323 1.42 49.66 -2.63
CA GLY A 323 1.40 51.03 -3.14
C GLY A 323 1.58 51.14 -4.66
N SER A 324 2.29 50.19 -5.28
CA SER A 324 2.62 50.18 -6.71
C SER A 324 1.58 49.39 -7.53
N TRP A 325 1.17 48.22 -7.03
CA TRP A 325 0.20 47.35 -7.71
C TRP A 325 -1.23 47.90 -7.69
N GLY A 326 -1.63 48.61 -6.63
CA GLY A 326 -2.95 49.25 -6.56
C GLY A 326 -3.15 50.41 -7.56
N LYS A 327 -2.06 50.99 -8.09
CA LYS A 327 -2.09 51.99 -9.18
C LYS A 327 -2.11 51.33 -10.55
N LEU A 328 -1.25 50.32 -10.78
CA LEU A 328 -1.20 49.57 -12.03
C LEU A 328 -2.49 48.79 -12.32
N ALA A 329 -3.11 48.18 -11.31
CA ALA A 329 -4.40 47.49 -11.46
C ALA A 329 -5.56 48.45 -11.81
N ARG A 330 -5.54 49.67 -11.28
CA ARG A 330 -6.50 50.74 -11.64
C ARG A 330 -6.31 51.23 -13.07
N ILE A 331 -5.07 51.38 -13.51
CA ILE A 331 -4.74 51.78 -14.88
C ILE A 331 -5.14 50.66 -15.85
N TYR A 332 -4.80 49.40 -15.55
CA TYR A 332 -5.13 48.25 -16.39
C TYR A 332 -6.64 48.03 -16.53
N SER A 333 -7.40 48.12 -15.43
CA SER A 333 -8.87 47.99 -15.47
C SER A 333 -9.56 49.15 -16.19
N SER A 334 -8.99 50.37 -16.15
CA SER A 334 -9.51 51.51 -16.92
C SER A 334 -9.24 51.40 -18.43
N LEU A 335 -8.11 50.80 -18.81
CA LEU A 335 -7.73 50.55 -20.21
C LEU A 335 -8.43 49.32 -20.80
N SER A 336 -8.65 48.27 -20.01
CA SER A 336 -9.37 47.09 -20.49
C SER A 336 -10.87 47.37 -20.70
N LYS A 337 -11.51 48.17 -19.83
CA LYS A 337 -12.92 48.59 -20.01
C LYS A 337 -13.16 49.41 -21.28
N ARG A 338 -12.16 50.16 -21.78
CA ARG A 338 -12.29 50.91 -23.04
C ARG A 338 -12.01 50.09 -24.30
N ARG A 339 -11.35 48.93 -24.19
CA ARG A 339 -11.02 48.06 -25.34
C ARG A 339 -12.06 46.95 -25.57
N PHE A 340 -12.87 46.62 -24.57
CA PHE A 340 -13.82 45.50 -24.63
C PHE A 340 -15.25 45.88 -25.01
N GLY A 341 -15.59 47.18 -25.09
CA GLY A 341 -16.96 47.66 -25.36
C GLY A 341 -17.37 47.76 -26.84
N ARG A 342 -16.71 47.09 -27.78
CA ARG A 342 -17.01 47.24 -29.23
C ARG A 342 -17.05 45.96 -30.08
N LYS A 343 -16.99 44.77 -29.46
CA LYS A 343 -17.16 43.49 -30.17
C LYS A 343 -17.91 42.48 -29.30
N GLN A 344 -19.15 42.79 -28.93
CA GLN A 344 -20.02 41.80 -28.30
C GLN A 344 -21.46 42.18 -28.59
N LEU A 345 -21.99 41.56 -29.64
CA LEU A 345 -23.41 41.28 -29.92
C LEU A 345 -23.42 40.67 -31.33
N GLU A 346 -23.02 39.38 -31.41
CA GLU A 346 -23.35 38.41 -32.49
C GLU A 346 -22.53 37.09 -32.39
N GLN A 347 -21.78 36.86 -31.30
CA GLN A 347 -20.95 35.65 -31.13
C GLN A 347 -21.01 35.14 -29.68
N GLU A 348 -22.21 34.82 -29.18
CA GLU A 348 -22.40 34.38 -27.78
C GLU A 348 -22.96 32.96 -27.64
N HIS A 349 -23.29 32.28 -28.75
CA HIS A 349 -23.85 30.91 -28.69
C HIS A 349 -22.86 29.82 -29.13
N ASP A 350 -21.91 30.10 -30.02
CA ASP A 350 -20.90 29.13 -30.51
C ASP A 350 -19.63 29.06 -29.63
N ASP A 351 -19.30 30.14 -28.92
CA ASP A 351 -18.13 30.22 -28.03
C ASP A 351 -18.33 29.45 -26.71
N GLN A 352 -19.56 29.38 -26.19
CA GLN A 352 -19.83 28.72 -24.90
C GLN A 352 -19.69 27.19 -24.99
N ASP A 353 -20.14 26.57 -26.08
CA ASP A 353 -19.97 25.13 -26.32
C ASP A 353 -18.50 24.77 -26.56
N THR A 354 -17.75 25.63 -27.23
CA THR A 354 -16.31 25.47 -27.46
C THR A 354 -15.52 25.55 -26.15
N ILE A 355 -15.86 26.51 -25.28
CA ILE A 355 -15.27 26.68 -23.93
C ILE A 355 -15.61 25.48 -23.03
N ASN A 356 -16.86 25.01 -23.04
CA ASN A 356 -17.28 23.85 -22.27
C ASN A 356 -16.54 22.57 -22.71
N ARG A 357 -16.39 22.37 -24.02
CA ARG A 357 -15.70 21.21 -24.60
C ARG A 357 -14.19 21.22 -24.32
N GLU A 358 -13.56 22.39 -24.33
CA GLU A 358 -12.16 22.55 -23.93
C GLU A 358 -11.95 22.28 -22.43
N ALA A 359 -12.87 22.75 -21.58
CA ALA A 359 -12.83 22.48 -20.14
C ALA A 359 -13.00 20.98 -19.84
N GLU A 360 -13.89 20.28 -20.54
CA GLU A 360 -14.08 18.83 -20.41
C GLU A 360 -12.85 18.03 -20.87
N LEU A 361 -12.27 18.40 -22.02
CA LEU A 361 -11.04 17.78 -22.52
C LEU A 361 -9.89 17.95 -21.52
N ASN A 362 -9.74 19.14 -20.93
CA ASN A 362 -8.73 19.41 -19.92
C ASN A 362 -8.93 18.57 -18.65
N ARG A 363 -10.18 18.42 -18.17
CA ARG A 363 -10.48 17.53 -17.03
C ARG A 363 -10.19 16.06 -17.34
N ALA A 364 -10.53 15.59 -18.54
CA ALA A 364 -10.25 14.22 -18.96
C ALA A 364 -8.73 13.96 -19.03
N MET A 365 -7.97 14.91 -19.57
CA MET A 365 -6.51 14.86 -19.62
C MET A 365 -5.87 14.85 -18.23
N GLU A 366 -6.36 15.67 -17.29
CA GLU A 366 -5.87 15.66 -15.90
C GLU A 366 -6.14 14.32 -15.19
N LYS A 367 -7.33 13.73 -15.42
CA LYS A 367 -7.65 12.40 -14.91
C LYS A 367 -6.70 11.34 -15.48
N ALA A 368 -6.50 11.31 -16.80
CA ALA A 368 -5.56 10.39 -17.44
C ALA A 368 -4.14 10.57 -16.89
N ARG A 369 -3.67 11.82 -16.78
CA ARG A 369 -2.36 12.18 -16.20
C ARG A 369 -2.17 11.58 -14.81
N SER A 370 -3.15 11.75 -13.92
CA SER A 370 -3.08 11.23 -12.55
C SER A 370 -2.97 9.70 -12.49
N LEU A 371 -3.64 8.99 -13.40
CA LEU A 371 -3.65 7.54 -13.44
C LEU A 371 -2.37 6.96 -14.02
N VAL A 372 -1.87 7.55 -15.11
CA VAL A 372 -0.60 7.13 -15.72
C VAL A 372 0.55 7.41 -14.77
N LEU A 373 0.53 8.55 -14.07
CA LEU A 373 1.53 8.83 -13.02
C LEU A 373 1.52 7.76 -11.93
N LEU A 374 0.34 7.34 -11.49
CA LEU A 374 0.19 6.36 -10.42
C LEU A 374 0.69 4.98 -10.88
N LEU A 375 0.33 4.53 -12.09
CA LEU A 375 0.81 3.27 -12.66
C LEU A 375 2.32 3.27 -12.89
N ALA A 376 2.86 4.34 -13.49
CA ALA A 376 4.28 4.46 -13.77
C ALA A 376 5.11 4.57 -12.49
N THR A 377 4.61 5.25 -11.45
CA THR A 377 5.28 5.29 -10.14
C THR A 377 5.31 3.88 -9.53
N LEU A 378 4.20 3.14 -9.61
CA LEU A 378 4.15 1.76 -9.14
C LEU A 378 5.16 0.88 -9.85
N ALA A 379 5.09 0.83 -11.18
CA ALA A 379 5.96 0.00 -12.00
C ALA A 379 7.44 0.36 -11.78
N ALA A 380 7.80 1.65 -11.68
CA ALA A 380 9.13 2.08 -11.28
C ALA A 380 9.53 1.54 -9.88
N THR A 381 8.65 1.60 -8.89
CA THR A 381 8.98 1.13 -7.53
C THR A 381 9.19 -0.39 -7.46
N ILE A 382 8.32 -1.18 -8.10
CA ILE A 382 8.41 -2.65 -8.04
C ILE A 382 9.58 -3.19 -8.86
N THR A 383 9.88 -2.57 -10.01
CA THR A 383 11.03 -2.94 -10.84
C THR A 383 12.35 -2.53 -10.20
N PHE A 384 12.38 -1.39 -9.49
CA PHE A 384 13.52 -0.98 -8.68
C PHE A 384 13.79 -1.94 -7.53
N GLN A 385 12.74 -2.32 -6.78
CA GLN A 385 12.85 -3.33 -5.70
C GLN A 385 13.37 -4.66 -6.25
N ALA A 386 12.79 -5.15 -7.34
CA ALA A 386 13.20 -6.41 -7.98
C ALA A 386 14.63 -6.37 -8.57
N ALA A 387 15.16 -5.19 -8.87
CA ALA A 387 16.55 -5.04 -9.30
C ALA A 387 17.54 -5.13 -8.12
N LEU A 388 17.13 -4.70 -6.93
CA LEU A 388 17.91 -4.75 -5.69
C LEU A 388 17.76 -6.08 -4.92
N ASP A 389 16.80 -6.90 -5.32
CA ASP A 389 16.57 -8.25 -4.79
C ASP A 389 16.20 -9.17 -5.97
N PRO A 390 17.19 -9.59 -6.79
CA PRO A 390 16.95 -10.35 -7.99
C PRO A 390 16.42 -11.75 -7.66
N PRO A 391 15.64 -12.35 -8.56
CA PRO A 391 15.15 -13.71 -8.39
C PRO A 391 16.33 -14.67 -8.21
N GLY A 392 16.23 -15.53 -7.20
CA GLY A 392 17.29 -16.45 -6.79
C GLY A 392 18.21 -15.90 -5.69
N GLY A 393 18.18 -14.61 -5.39
CA GLY A 393 19.01 -13.99 -4.37
C GLY A 393 20.48 -13.79 -4.79
N TYR A 394 21.33 -13.59 -3.79
CA TYR A 394 22.75 -13.30 -3.94
C TYR A 394 23.60 -14.38 -3.28
N TRP A 395 24.77 -14.66 -3.86
CA TRP A 395 25.80 -15.47 -3.20
C TRP A 395 26.28 -14.79 -1.92
N GLN A 396 26.57 -15.58 -0.90
CA GLN A 396 27.03 -15.09 0.40
C GLN A 396 28.53 -15.33 0.63
N ASP A 397 29.17 -16.10 -0.25
CA ASP A 397 30.55 -16.56 -0.17
C ASP A 397 31.33 -16.35 -1.49
N ASP A 398 32.66 -16.40 -1.38
CA ASP A 398 33.61 -16.24 -2.48
C ASP A 398 34.16 -17.61 -2.93
N ASN A 399 33.29 -18.47 -3.49
CA ASN A 399 33.66 -19.83 -3.93
C ASN A 399 33.16 -20.12 -5.36
N GLY A 400 33.52 -21.26 -5.96
CA GLY A 400 32.86 -21.77 -7.18
C GLY A 400 32.96 -20.88 -8.44
N GLY A 401 33.79 -19.84 -8.44
CA GLY A 401 33.87 -18.85 -9.52
C GLY A 401 32.86 -17.69 -9.41
N HIS A 402 32.15 -17.57 -8.28
CA HIS A 402 31.32 -16.43 -7.90
C HIS A 402 31.92 -15.67 -6.72
N GLN A 403 31.47 -14.43 -6.52
CA GLN A 403 31.80 -13.61 -5.36
C GLN A 403 30.55 -13.30 -4.54
N ALA A 404 30.73 -13.07 -3.25
CA ALA A 404 29.66 -12.64 -2.36
C ALA A 404 29.01 -11.35 -2.92
N GLY A 405 27.69 -11.38 -3.11
CA GLY A 405 26.92 -10.31 -3.75
C GLY A 405 26.66 -10.53 -5.25
N ASP A 406 27.22 -11.55 -5.89
CA ASP A 406 26.84 -11.94 -7.25
C ASP A 406 25.41 -12.52 -7.27
N PRO A 407 24.55 -12.18 -8.25
CA PRO A 407 23.22 -12.78 -8.36
C PRO A 407 23.29 -14.28 -8.69
N ILE A 408 22.62 -15.12 -7.89
CA ILE A 408 22.68 -16.58 -8.06
C ILE A 408 22.08 -17.02 -9.41
N LEU A 409 21.01 -16.37 -9.86
CA LEU A 409 20.41 -16.70 -11.15
C LEU A 409 21.33 -16.35 -12.34
N LEU A 410 22.24 -15.38 -12.19
CA LEU A 410 23.20 -15.04 -13.24
C LEU A 410 24.22 -16.16 -13.45
N THR A 411 24.70 -16.78 -12.38
CA THR A 411 25.69 -17.86 -12.45
C THR A 411 25.05 -19.18 -12.87
N THR A 412 23.87 -19.51 -12.34
CA THR A 412 23.18 -20.78 -12.61
C THR A 412 22.41 -20.80 -13.93
N ASN A 413 21.76 -19.70 -14.31
CA ASN A 413 21.02 -19.58 -15.57
C ASN A 413 21.13 -18.19 -16.21
N PRO A 414 22.27 -17.88 -16.86
CA PRO A 414 22.55 -16.55 -17.40
C PRO A 414 21.53 -16.10 -18.45
N ARG A 415 20.89 -17.04 -19.18
CA ARG A 415 19.87 -16.69 -20.18
C ARG A 415 18.61 -16.15 -19.53
N ARG A 416 18.13 -16.81 -18.46
CA ARG A 416 16.96 -16.35 -17.69
C ARG A 416 17.25 -15.04 -16.97
N TYR A 417 18.40 -14.94 -16.29
CA TYR A 417 18.79 -13.71 -15.64
C TYR A 417 18.85 -12.53 -16.60
N LYS A 418 19.48 -12.69 -17.78
CA LYS A 418 19.52 -11.63 -18.80
C LYS A 418 18.12 -11.24 -19.28
N ALA A 419 17.24 -12.20 -19.52
CA ALA A 419 15.86 -11.93 -19.90
C ALA A 419 15.12 -11.13 -18.81
N PHE A 420 15.22 -11.56 -17.55
CA PHE A 420 14.68 -10.84 -16.40
C PHE A 420 15.24 -9.41 -16.32
N PHE A 421 16.57 -9.27 -16.33
CA PHE A 421 17.27 -8.00 -16.19
C PHE A 421 16.87 -7.00 -17.27
N TYR A 422 16.85 -7.40 -18.55
CA TYR A 422 16.48 -6.52 -19.64
C TYR A 422 14.98 -6.17 -19.63
N CYS A 423 14.10 -7.14 -19.37
CA CYS A 423 12.66 -6.86 -19.27
C CYS A 423 12.34 -5.93 -18.08
N ASN A 424 12.93 -6.20 -16.91
CA ASN A 424 12.74 -5.40 -15.70
C ASN A 424 13.29 -3.98 -15.88
N SER A 425 14.49 -3.84 -16.44
CA SER A 425 15.09 -2.54 -16.74
C SER A 425 14.28 -1.76 -17.78
N THR A 426 13.73 -2.45 -18.79
CA THR A 426 12.85 -1.83 -19.79
C THR A 426 11.60 -1.27 -19.14
N ALA A 427 10.95 -2.01 -18.25
CA ALA A 427 9.80 -1.53 -17.49
C ALA A 427 10.18 -0.33 -16.59
N PHE A 428 11.30 -0.41 -15.86
CA PHE A 428 11.78 0.71 -15.03
C PHE A 428 12.00 1.99 -15.84
N VAL A 429 12.71 1.91 -16.97
CA VAL A 429 12.97 3.07 -17.84
C VAL A 429 11.69 3.57 -18.51
N ALA A 430 10.84 2.68 -19.01
CA ALA A 430 9.55 3.04 -19.61
C ALA A 430 8.64 3.76 -18.60
N SER A 431 8.64 3.31 -17.35
CA SER A 431 7.96 3.97 -16.23
C SER A 431 8.49 5.37 -15.96
N LEU A 432 9.81 5.57 -15.91
CA LEU A 432 10.41 6.91 -15.75
C LEU A 432 10.07 7.83 -16.93
N LEU A 433 10.14 7.32 -18.15
CA LEU A 433 9.73 8.05 -19.35
C LEU A 433 8.25 8.44 -19.28
N ALA A 434 7.37 7.53 -18.86
CA ALA A 434 5.95 7.83 -18.66
C ALA A 434 5.75 8.95 -17.61
N ILE A 435 6.45 8.90 -16.47
CA ILE A 435 6.40 9.95 -15.43
C ILE A 435 6.81 11.31 -16.00
N ILE A 436 7.91 11.37 -16.77
CA ILE A 436 8.42 12.60 -17.37
C ILE A 436 7.46 13.12 -18.45
N LEU A 437 6.99 12.26 -19.35
CA LEU A 437 6.07 12.61 -20.44
C LEU A 437 4.74 13.14 -19.91
N VAL A 438 4.23 12.57 -18.83
CA VAL A 438 3.00 12.99 -18.13
C VAL A 438 3.10 14.43 -17.60
N GLN A 439 4.30 14.95 -17.34
CA GLN A 439 4.46 16.33 -16.86
C GLN A 439 4.12 17.38 -17.92
N ASN A 440 4.28 17.05 -19.21
CA ASN A 440 4.07 17.97 -20.32
C ASN A 440 2.71 17.74 -21.02
N LYS A 441 1.80 18.73 -20.94
CA LYS A 441 0.45 18.66 -21.53
C LYS A 441 0.44 18.39 -23.04
N SER A 442 1.48 18.81 -23.76
CA SER A 442 1.59 18.61 -25.21
C SER A 442 1.94 17.16 -25.59
N LEU A 443 2.73 16.48 -24.76
CA LEU A 443 3.22 15.12 -25.03
C LEU A 443 2.22 14.03 -24.64
N LEU A 444 1.26 14.36 -23.78
CA LEU A 444 0.13 13.50 -23.40
C LEU A 444 -0.78 13.14 -24.59
N LYS A 445 -0.78 13.95 -25.67
CA LYS A 445 -1.53 13.68 -26.91
C LYS A 445 -0.81 12.74 -27.89
N ARG A 446 0.41 12.27 -27.58
CA ARG A 446 1.23 11.48 -28.52
C ARG A 446 1.17 9.98 -28.21
N HIS A 447 1.25 9.17 -29.28
CA HIS A 447 1.48 7.72 -29.22
C HIS A 447 2.72 7.30 -28.40
N ALA A 448 3.62 8.23 -28.09
CA ALA A 448 4.79 7.98 -27.23
C ALA A 448 4.40 7.58 -25.80
N LEU A 449 3.35 8.18 -25.22
CA LEU A 449 2.91 7.82 -23.86
C LEU A 449 2.25 6.44 -23.85
N GLU A 450 1.42 6.16 -24.85
CA GLU A 450 0.79 4.86 -25.04
C GLU A 450 1.85 3.77 -25.26
N ALA A 451 2.84 4.03 -26.12
CA ALA A 451 3.96 3.14 -26.36
C ALA A 451 4.79 2.90 -25.09
N ALA A 452 5.07 3.94 -24.29
CA ALA A 452 5.77 3.79 -23.02
C ALA A 452 4.99 2.90 -22.04
N MET A 453 3.68 3.08 -21.91
CA MET A 453 2.84 2.25 -21.04
C MET A 453 2.73 0.80 -21.53
N ILE A 454 2.61 0.57 -22.83
CA ILE A 454 2.57 -0.78 -23.41
C ILE A 454 3.92 -1.47 -23.16
N LEU A 455 5.02 -0.77 -23.43
CA LEU A 455 6.37 -1.27 -23.21
C LEU A 455 6.60 -1.61 -21.72
N ASP A 456 6.08 -0.78 -20.81
CA ASP A 456 6.12 -1.01 -19.37
C ASP A 456 5.40 -2.30 -18.96
N LEU A 457 4.17 -2.51 -19.44
CA LEU A 457 3.40 -3.73 -19.16
C LEU A 457 4.07 -4.99 -19.73
N PHE A 458 4.59 -4.92 -20.96
CA PHE A 458 5.33 -6.05 -21.55
C PHE A 458 6.63 -6.34 -20.80
N GLY A 459 7.36 -5.30 -20.40
CA GLY A 459 8.56 -5.43 -19.58
C GLY A 459 8.24 -6.09 -18.23
N LEU A 460 7.16 -5.68 -17.56
CA LEU A 460 6.75 -6.24 -16.28
C LEU A 460 6.32 -7.72 -16.40
N MET A 461 5.50 -8.06 -17.39
CA MET A 461 5.09 -9.46 -17.64
C MET A 461 6.28 -10.34 -18.02
N GLY A 462 7.18 -9.83 -18.87
CA GLY A 462 8.39 -10.55 -19.28
C GLY A 462 9.36 -10.77 -18.12
N ALA A 463 9.56 -9.75 -17.28
CA ALA A 463 10.37 -9.88 -16.07
C ALA A 463 9.75 -10.89 -15.09
N TYR A 464 8.45 -10.81 -14.85
CA TYR A 464 7.74 -11.76 -13.99
C TYR A 464 7.89 -13.19 -14.52
N ALA A 465 7.69 -13.41 -15.84
CA ALA A 465 7.84 -14.72 -16.44
C ALA A 465 9.28 -15.25 -16.35
N ALA A 466 10.28 -14.40 -16.61
CA ALA A 466 11.68 -14.81 -16.57
C ALA A 466 12.18 -15.09 -15.13
N GLY A 467 11.73 -14.29 -14.15
CA GLY A 467 12.18 -14.37 -12.77
C GLY A 467 11.43 -15.36 -11.88
N SER A 468 10.11 -15.55 -12.09
CA SER A 468 9.32 -16.46 -11.25
C SER A 468 9.38 -17.92 -11.71
N CYS A 469 9.59 -18.15 -13.02
CA CYS A 469 9.55 -19.48 -13.61
C CYS A 469 10.88 -20.23 -13.47
N ARG A 470 10.76 -21.54 -13.19
CA ARG A 470 11.91 -22.44 -13.02
C ARG A 470 12.18 -23.22 -14.30
N ASP A 471 11.13 -23.82 -14.84
CA ASP A 471 11.18 -24.63 -16.04
C ASP A 471 10.56 -23.94 -17.26
N VAL A 472 10.87 -24.49 -18.43
CA VAL A 472 10.26 -24.05 -19.70
C VAL A 472 8.74 -24.18 -19.64
N SER A 473 8.20 -25.26 -19.05
CA SER A 473 6.76 -25.48 -18.91
C SER A 473 6.08 -24.38 -18.09
N THR A 474 6.66 -23.99 -16.95
CA THR A 474 6.13 -22.89 -16.13
C THR A 474 6.21 -21.56 -16.87
N SER A 475 7.26 -21.35 -17.66
CA SER A 475 7.44 -20.16 -18.49
C SER A 475 6.37 -20.08 -19.59
N ILE A 476 6.10 -21.20 -20.28
CA ILE A 476 5.02 -21.31 -21.27
C ILE A 476 3.67 -20.99 -20.63
N TYR A 477 3.39 -21.52 -19.45
CA TYR A 477 2.15 -21.26 -18.74
C TYR A 477 1.97 -19.76 -18.43
N VAL A 478 2.98 -19.09 -17.87
CA VAL A 478 2.89 -17.65 -17.56
C VAL A 478 2.70 -16.83 -18.84
N MET A 479 3.45 -17.13 -19.90
CA MET A 479 3.32 -16.46 -21.19
C MET A 479 1.97 -16.72 -21.86
N ALA A 480 1.39 -17.92 -21.70
CA ALA A 480 0.08 -18.25 -22.22
C ALA A 480 -1.03 -17.44 -21.52
N ILE A 481 -0.96 -17.29 -20.18
CA ILE A 481 -1.90 -16.44 -19.45
C ILE A 481 -1.73 -14.97 -19.84
N ALA A 482 -0.49 -14.48 -19.97
CA ALA A 482 -0.23 -13.12 -20.43
C ALA A 482 -0.85 -12.87 -21.81
N GLY A 483 -0.66 -13.80 -22.76
CA GLY A 483 -1.28 -13.75 -24.08
C GLY A 483 -2.81 -13.79 -24.02
N ALA A 484 -3.39 -14.66 -23.19
CA ALA A 484 -4.83 -14.73 -22.99
C ALA A 484 -5.42 -13.43 -22.43
N VAL A 485 -4.73 -12.78 -21.48
CA VAL A 485 -5.11 -11.47 -20.94
C VAL A 485 -5.10 -10.40 -22.03
N LEU A 486 -4.06 -10.36 -22.87
CA LEU A 486 -3.97 -9.41 -23.97
C LEU A 486 -5.10 -9.62 -24.99
N VAL A 487 -5.35 -10.87 -25.40
CA VAL A 487 -6.45 -11.21 -26.31
C VAL A 487 -7.80 -10.81 -25.71
N TYR A 488 -8.02 -11.11 -24.43
CA TYR A 488 -9.23 -10.74 -23.71
C TYR A 488 -9.47 -9.22 -23.69
N VAL A 489 -8.42 -8.43 -23.44
CA VAL A 489 -8.48 -6.96 -23.50
C VAL A 489 -8.84 -6.51 -24.91
N VAL A 490 -8.20 -7.05 -25.96
CA VAL A 490 -8.49 -6.69 -27.36
C VAL A 490 -9.95 -7.00 -27.73
N ILE A 491 -10.48 -8.15 -27.32
CA ILE A 491 -11.90 -8.50 -27.50
C ILE A 491 -12.79 -7.45 -26.83
N HIS A 492 -12.48 -7.06 -25.59
CA HIS A 492 -13.22 -6.00 -24.88
C HIS A 492 -13.11 -4.63 -25.57
N VAL A 493 -11.99 -4.32 -26.22
CA VAL A 493 -11.84 -3.09 -27.02
C VAL A 493 -12.76 -3.13 -28.23
N VAL A 494 -12.77 -4.23 -28.97
CA VAL A 494 -13.46 -4.33 -30.27
C VAL A 494 -14.98 -4.42 -30.12
N PHE A 495 -15.49 -5.25 -29.20
CA PHE A 495 -16.92 -5.57 -29.15
C PHE A 495 -17.79 -4.53 -28.44
N PHE A 496 -17.17 -3.71 -27.59
CA PHE A 496 -17.87 -3.09 -26.48
C PHE A 496 -17.73 -1.56 -26.47
N THR A 497 -16.88 -0.98 -27.34
CA THR A 497 -16.68 0.47 -27.49
C THR A 497 -17.80 1.19 -28.25
N LEU A 498 -18.87 0.51 -28.65
CA LEU A 498 -19.89 1.03 -29.58
C LEU A 498 -21.21 1.55 -28.96
N ASP A 499 -21.40 1.55 -27.64
CA ASP A 499 -22.68 1.99 -27.05
C ASP A 499 -22.55 3.23 -26.14
N HIS A 500 -23.36 4.26 -26.39
CA HIS A 500 -23.27 5.58 -25.76
C HIS A 500 -24.66 6.05 -25.26
N LYS A 501 -24.83 6.25 -23.94
CA LYS A 501 -25.48 7.40 -23.28
C LYS A 501 -25.76 7.16 -21.79
N GLY A 502 -25.43 8.14 -20.94
CA GLY A 502 -25.95 8.23 -19.56
C GLY A 502 -25.12 9.12 -18.62
N HIS A 503 -25.45 10.41 -18.51
CA HIS A 503 -24.62 11.43 -17.83
C HIS A 503 -24.61 11.33 -16.27
N GLY A 504 -25.51 10.54 -15.67
CA GLY A 504 -25.67 10.39 -14.21
C GLY A 504 -24.88 9.22 -13.59
N GLU A 505 -24.66 8.12 -14.31
CA GLU A 505 -23.89 6.97 -13.83
C GLU A 505 -22.37 7.26 -13.74
N ASP A 506 -21.91 8.28 -14.46
CA ASP A 506 -20.49 8.56 -14.72
C ASP A 506 -19.68 8.84 -13.46
N VAL A 507 -20.27 9.57 -12.52
CA VAL A 507 -19.60 9.94 -11.28
C VAL A 507 -19.44 8.72 -10.35
N LEU A 508 -20.42 7.82 -10.34
CA LEU A 508 -20.39 6.58 -9.56
C LEU A 508 -19.40 5.59 -10.14
N LEU A 509 -19.43 5.39 -11.47
CA LEU A 509 -18.50 4.51 -12.19
C LEU A 509 -17.06 5.00 -12.04
N GLU A 510 -16.80 6.32 -12.08
CA GLU A 510 -15.46 6.85 -11.90
C GLU A 510 -14.96 6.70 -10.45
N LYS A 511 -15.83 6.88 -9.45
CA LYS A 511 -15.48 6.58 -8.05
C LYS A 511 -15.17 5.09 -7.88
N ARG A 512 -15.91 4.19 -8.53
CA ARG A 512 -15.69 2.73 -8.50
C ARG A 512 -14.37 2.37 -9.17
N ARG A 513 -14.12 2.89 -10.37
CA ARG A 513 -12.87 2.74 -11.13
C ARG A 513 -11.63 3.04 -10.30
N LYS A 514 -11.59 4.18 -9.61
CA LYS A 514 -10.44 4.58 -8.78
C LYS A 514 -10.14 3.60 -7.65
N ARG A 515 -11.17 3.01 -7.02
CA ARG A 515 -10.99 2.04 -5.94
C ARG A 515 -10.54 0.67 -6.46
N LEU A 516 -11.13 0.22 -7.57
CA LEU A 516 -10.73 -1.02 -8.24
C LEU A 516 -9.27 -0.96 -8.70
N LEU A 517 -8.86 0.19 -9.23
CA LEU A 517 -7.49 0.39 -9.68
C LEU A 517 -6.51 0.30 -8.51
N LEU A 518 -6.84 0.90 -7.36
CA LEU A 518 -6.01 0.81 -6.15
C LEU A 518 -5.81 -0.65 -5.71
N PHE A 519 -6.88 -1.45 -5.69
CA PHE A 519 -6.80 -2.87 -5.37
C PHE A 519 -5.97 -3.66 -6.40
N ALA A 520 -6.19 -3.42 -7.69
CA ALA A 520 -5.44 -4.10 -8.74
C ALA A 520 -3.94 -3.78 -8.66
N ILE A 521 -3.60 -2.52 -8.38
CA ILE A 521 -2.22 -2.05 -8.21
C ILE A 521 -1.56 -2.67 -6.98
N LEU A 522 -2.30 -2.75 -5.87
CA LEU A 522 -1.86 -3.45 -4.66
C LEU A 522 -1.57 -4.92 -4.95
N SER A 523 -2.55 -5.62 -5.53
CA SER A 523 -2.46 -7.04 -5.82
C SER A 523 -1.34 -7.35 -6.81
N ALA A 524 -1.20 -6.55 -7.88
CA ALA A 524 -0.08 -6.66 -8.83
C ALA A 524 1.28 -6.49 -8.13
N THR A 525 1.41 -5.52 -7.22
CA THR A 525 2.66 -5.28 -6.49
C THR A 525 3.04 -6.45 -5.60
N ILE A 526 2.08 -6.90 -4.78
CA ILE A 526 2.30 -7.99 -3.83
C ILE A 526 2.67 -9.29 -4.56
N THR A 527 1.93 -9.60 -5.62
CA THR A 527 2.14 -10.84 -6.39
C THR A 527 3.40 -10.79 -7.25
N TYR A 528 3.77 -9.62 -7.78
CA TYR A 528 5.03 -9.45 -8.51
C TYR A 528 6.23 -9.73 -7.60
N GLN A 529 6.26 -9.10 -6.42
CA GLN A 529 7.34 -9.32 -5.44
C GLN A 529 7.41 -10.78 -5.00
N ALA A 530 6.29 -11.34 -4.53
CA ALA A 530 6.29 -12.73 -4.05
C ALA A 530 6.56 -13.77 -5.15
N GLY A 531 6.27 -13.46 -6.42
CA GLY A 531 6.64 -14.35 -7.52
C GLY A 531 8.14 -14.39 -7.77
N LEU A 532 8.84 -13.27 -7.53
CA LEU A 532 10.29 -13.18 -7.66
C LEU A 532 11.02 -13.70 -6.41
N THR A 533 10.44 -13.50 -5.22
CA THR A 533 10.93 -13.99 -3.93
C THR A 533 9.90 -14.92 -3.28
N PRO A 534 9.87 -16.20 -3.67
CA PRO A 534 8.92 -17.17 -3.14
C PRO A 534 9.14 -17.44 -1.65
N PRO A 535 8.13 -17.98 -0.96
CA PRO A 535 8.23 -18.32 0.46
C PRO A 535 9.37 -19.32 0.72
N SER A 536 9.92 -19.25 1.93
CA SER A 536 11.08 -20.03 2.38
C SER A 536 12.42 -19.69 1.69
N GLY A 537 12.45 -18.71 0.78
CA GLY A 537 13.68 -18.25 0.15
C GLY A 537 14.27 -19.25 -0.84
N PHE A 538 15.59 -19.17 -1.03
CA PHE A 538 16.34 -19.95 -2.01
C PHE A 538 17.49 -20.71 -1.36
N TRP A 539 17.80 -21.87 -1.92
CA TRP A 539 19.03 -22.59 -1.59
C TRP A 539 20.26 -21.73 -1.91
N GLN A 540 21.22 -21.72 -0.99
CA GLN A 540 22.46 -20.95 -1.13
C GLN A 540 23.59 -21.75 -1.76
N GLU A 541 23.52 -23.09 -1.77
CA GLU A 541 24.57 -23.97 -2.28
C GLU A 541 23.96 -25.13 -3.08
N ASP A 542 24.76 -25.72 -3.97
CA ASP A 542 24.42 -26.99 -4.62
C ASP A 542 24.77 -28.14 -3.68
N ASP A 543 23.89 -29.14 -3.55
CA ASP A 543 24.13 -30.29 -2.67
C ASP A 543 24.04 -31.66 -3.38
N ASP A 544 24.53 -32.69 -2.67
CA ASP A 544 24.53 -34.08 -3.15
C ASP A 544 23.10 -34.67 -3.27
N TYR A 545 22.10 -34.00 -2.69
CA TYR A 545 20.69 -34.38 -2.77
C TYR A 545 20.00 -33.81 -4.02
N GLY A 546 20.75 -33.08 -4.85
CA GLY A 546 20.28 -32.54 -6.13
C GLY A 546 19.57 -31.19 -6.00
N HIS A 547 19.67 -30.53 -4.85
CA HIS A 547 19.25 -29.15 -4.68
C HIS A 547 20.27 -28.23 -5.37
N ARG A 548 19.77 -27.21 -6.05
CA ARG A 548 20.61 -26.23 -6.75
C ARG A 548 20.45 -24.85 -6.15
N ALA A 549 21.55 -24.11 -6.06
CA ALA A 549 21.53 -22.74 -5.63
C ALA A 549 20.55 -21.90 -6.45
N GLY A 550 19.77 -21.05 -5.78
CA GLY A 550 18.75 -20.21 -6.41
C GLY A 550 17.42 -20.92 -6.71
N GLU A 551 17.31 -22.23 -6.48
CA GLU A 551 16.01 -22.91 -6.47
C GLU A 551 15.25 -22.61 -5.17
N PRO A 552 13.90 -22.44 -5.23
CA PRO A 552 13.11 -22.15 -4.04
C PRO A 552 13.13 -23.33 -3.09
N VAL A 553 13.38 -23.09 -1.81
CA VAL A 553 13.42 -24.16 -0.81
C VAL A 553 12.07 -24.87 -0.70
N LEU A 554 10.96 -24.11 -0.78
CA LEU A 554 9.61 -24.65 -0.78
C LEU A 554 9.34 -25.59 -1.97
N PHE A 555 10.00 -25.37 -3.12
CA PHE A 555 9.85 -26.23 -4.30
C PHE A 555 10.49 -27.61 -4.08
N SER A 556 11.70 -27.64 -3.54
CA SER A 556 12.42 -28.89 -3.26
C SER A 556 11.72 -29.73 -2.19
N ASN A 557 11.31 -29.10 -1.08
CA ASN A 557 10.77 -29.81 0.08
C ASN A 557 9.27 -30.09 -0.03
N TYR A 558 8.50 -29.17 -0.64
CA TYR A 558 7.04 -29.28 -0.74
C TYR A 558 6.52 -28.89 -2.15
N PRO A 559 6.83 -29.70 -3.19
CA PRO A 559 6.57 -29.33 -4.59
C PRO A 559 5.09 -29.07 -4.90
N HIS A 560 4.16 -29.81 -4.25
CA HIS A 560 2.72 -29.58 -4.41
C HIS A 560 2.28 -28.23 -3.85
N ARG A 561 2.82 -27.82 -2.70
CA ARG A 561 2.53 -26.53 -2.07
C ARG A 561 3.12 -25.39 -2.88
N TYR A 562 4.36 -25.52 -3.34
CA TYR A 562 4.99 -24.54 -4.23
C TYR A 562 4.19 -24.35 -5.52
N LYS A 563 3.74 -25.44 -6.18
CA LYS A 563 2.91 -25.35 -7.39
C LYS A 563 1.60 -24.61 -7.12
N ALA A 564 0.91 -24.92 -6.02
CA ALA A 564 -0.30 -24.20 -5.63
C ALA A 564 -0.03 -22.70 -5.42
N PHE A 565 1.04 -22.35 -4.69
CA PHE A 565 1.49 -20.98 -4.52
C PHE A 565 1.73 -20.29 -5.87
N PHE A 566 2.57 -20.88 -6.72
CA PHE A 566 2.99 -20.31 -8.00
C PHE A 566 1.80 -20.04 -8.94
N TYR A 567 0.89 -21.01 -9.10
CA TYR A 567 -0.27 -20.87 -9.99
C TYR A 567 -1.28 -19.85 -9.46
N CYS A 568 -1.56 -19.87 -8.15
CA CYS A 568 -2.46 -18.90 -7.54
C CYS A 568 -1.88 -17.46 -7.60
N ASN A 569 -0.58 -17.30 -7.30
CA ASN A 569 0.10 -16.01 -7.34
C ASN A 569 0.15 -15.43 -8.76
N THR A 570 0.52 -16.25 -9.75
CA THR A 570 0.54 -15.88 -11.17
C THR A 570 -0.84 -15.48 -11.67
N THR A 571 -1.87 -16.27 -11.33
CA THR A 571 -3.25 -15.95 -11.69
C THR A 571 -3.66 -14.59 -11.12
N SER A 572 -3.30 -14.33 -9.86
CA SER A 572 -3.60 -13.05 -9.21
C SER A 572 -2.86 -11.88 -9.86
N PHE A 573 -1.57 -12.03 -10.16
CA PHE A 573 -0.77 -11.04 -10.87
C PHE A 573 -1.40 -10.70 -12.23
N MET A 574 -1.66 -11.71 -13.06
CA MET A 574 -2.20 -11.54 -14.41
C MET A 574 -3.61 -10.95 -14.40
N SER A 575 -4.45 -11.36 -13.44
CA SER A 575 -5.78 -10.77 -13.27
C SER A 575 -5.73 -9.30 -12.84
N SER A 576 -4.73 -8.95 -12.03
CA SER A 576 -4.48 -7.57 -11.60
C SER A 576 -4.00 -6.70 -12.75
N ILE A 577 -3.12 -7.22 -13.63
CA ILE A 577 -2.71 -6.56 -14.87
C ILE A 577 -3.90 -6.36 -15.82
N ALA A 578 -4.75 -7.38 -15.99
CA ALA A 578 -5.98 -7.26 -16.79
C ALA A 578 -6.90 -6.15 -16.25
N LEU A 579 -7.11 -6.10 -14.92
CA LEU A 579 -7.87 -5.03 -14.27
C LEU A 579 -7.24 -3.65 -14.51
N ILE A 580 -5.93 -3.51 -14.36
CA ILE A 580 -5.23 -2.24 -14.60
C ILE A 580 -5.48 -1.78 -16.03
N ILE A 581 -5.31 -2.65 -17.03
CA ILE A 581 -5.49 -2.29 -18.44
C ILE A 581 -6.94 -1.87 -18.73
N LEU A 582 -7.93 -2.65 -18.28
CA LEU A 582 -9.35 -2.34 -18.45
C LEU A 582 -9.75 -1.04 -17.75
N LEU A 583 -9.16 -0.74 -16.59
CA LEU A 583 -9.49 0.44 -15.80
C LEU A 583 -8.72 1.68 -16.27
N VAL A 584 -7.54 1.56 -16.87
CA VAL A 584 -6.77 2.71 -17.34
C VAL A 584 -7.39 3.30 -18.61
N ASN A 585 -7.90 2.46 -19.51
CA ASN A 585 -8.50 2.94 -20.75
C ASN A 585 -9.94 3.46 -20.51
N PRO A 586 -10.21 4.77 -20.74
CA PRO A 586 -11.55 5.35 -20.56
C PRO A 586 -12.61 4.71 -21.48
N ASN A 587 -12.20 4.13 -22.60
CA ASN A 587 -13.10 3.48 -23.54
C ASN A 587 -13.42 2.03 -23.13
N LEU A 588 -12.65 1.42 -22.21
CA LEU A 588 -12.81 0.01 -21.81
C LEU A 588 -13.49 -0.17 -20.45
N TYR A 589 -13.32 0.76 -19.51
CA TYR A 589 -13.86 0.55 -18.17
C TYR A 589 -15.40 0.55 -18.16
N ARG A 590 -16.05 1.38 -18.99
CA ARG A 590 -17.52 1.45 -19.08
C ARG A 590 -18.10 0.11 -19.53
N PRO A 591 -17.66 -0.44 -20.68
CA PRO A 591 -18.18 -1.72 -21.12
C PRO A 591 -17.74 -2.89 -20.24
N ALA A 592 -16.54 -2.83 -19.65
CA ALA A 592 -16.08 -3.85 -18.71
C ALA A 592 -16.90 -3.90 -17.41
N ILE A 593 -17.57 -2.80 -17.03
CA ILE A 593 -18.55 -2.80 -15.92
C ILE A 593 -19.84 -3.50 -16.34
N GLN A 594 -20.29 -3.28 -17.58
CA GLN A 594 -21.50 -3.90 -18.12
C GLN A 594 -21.35 -5.41 -18.38
N SER A 595 -20.14 -5.86 -18.74
CA SER A 595 -19.85 -7.27 -19.05
C SER A 595 -19.48 -8.15 -17.85
N TYR A 596 -19.57 -7.63 -16.61
CA TYR A 596 -19.07 -8.28 -15.38
C TYR A 596 -17.57 -8.61 -15.36
N ALA A 597 -16.80 -8.26 -16.40
CA ALA A 597 -15.37 -8.51 -16.55
C ALA A 597 -14.55 -8.09 -15.32
N LEU A 598 -14.78 -6.87 -14.83
CA LEU A 598 -14.07 -6.36 -13.65
C LEU A 598 -14.37 -7.16 -12.39
N SER A 599 -15.58 -7.72 -12.27
CA SER A 599 -15.96 -8.56 -11.13
C SER A 599 -15.25 -9.91 -11.22
N VAL A 600 -15.21 -10.52 -12.40
CA VAL A 600 -14.53 -11.81 -12.63
C VAL A 600 -13.03 -11.67 -12.35
N CYS A 601 -12.37 -10.65 -12.89
CA CYS A 601 -10.95 -10.42 -12.63
C CYS A 601 -10.69 -10.10 -11.15
N MET A 602 -11.55 -9.32 -10.47
CA MET A 602 -11.40 -9.10 -9.03
C MET A 602 -11.50 -10.40 -8.25
N VAL A 603 -12.51 -11.22 -8.52
CA VAL A 603 -12.72 -12.49 -7.82
C VAL A 603 -11.56 -13.44 -8.07
N ALA A 604 -11.13 -13.60 -9.33
CA ALA A 604 -9.97 -14.41 -9.68
C ALA A 604 -8.68 -13.89 -9.01
N GLY A 605 -8.47 -12.58 -8.97
CA GLY A 605 -7.36 -11.94 -8.27
C GLY A 605 -7.37 -12.23 -6.77
N MET A 606 -8.51 -12.09 -6.12
CA MET A 606 -8.67 -12.34 -4.69
C MET A 606 -8.45 -13.81 -4.32
N PHE A 607 -9.07 -14.75 -5.05
CA PHE A 607 -8.85 -16.17 -4.83
C PHE A 607 -7.40 -16.58 -5.09
N GLY A 608 -6.78 -16.02 -6.13
CA GLY A 608 -5.35 -16.23 -6.39
C GLY A 608 -4.47 -15.69 -5.27
N LEU A 609 -4.75 -14.49 -4.75
CA LEU A 609 -3.97 -13.89 -3.67
C LEU A 609 -4.11 -14.69 -2.36
N MET A 610 -5.33 -15.08 -1.98
CA MET A 610 -5.58 -15.89 -0.79
C MET A 610 -5.01 -17.31 -0.93
N GLY A 611 -5.16 -17.93 -2.10
CA GLY A 611 -4.59 -19.24 -2.39
C GLY A 611 -3.07 -19.24 -2.29
N ALA A 612 -2.42 -18.23 -2.86
CA ALA A 612 -0.98 -18.04 -2.77
C ALA A 612 -0.54 -17.89 -1.30
N TYR A 613 -1.18 -16.99 -0.55
CA TYR A 613 -0.86 -16.80 0.87
C TYR A 613 -0.99 -18.11 1.66
N SER A 614 -2.10 -18.85 1.48
CA SER A 614 -2.34 -20.09 2.23
C SER A 614 -1.32 -21.19 1.94
N ALA A 615 -0.91 -21.34 0.67
CA ALA A 615 0.06 -22.34 0.26
C ALA A 615 1.49 -21.97 0.69
N GLY A 616 1.81 -20.66 0.66
CA GLY A 616 3.13 -20.15 0.93
C GLY A 616 3.47 -19.90 2.40
N SER A 617 2.49 -19.60 3.25
CA SER A 617 2.74 -19.24 4.66
C SER A 617 2.76 -20.43 5.64
N SER A 618 2.44 -21.65 5.17
CA SER A 618 2.16 -22.81 6.04
C SER A 618 3.38 -23.53 6.62
#